data_AF-A0AAE7BRW6-F1
#
_entry.id   AF-A0AAE7BRW6-F1
#
_cell.length_a   1.000
_cell.length_b   1.000
_cell.length_c   1.000
_cell.angle_alpha   90.00
_cell.angle_beta   90.00
_cell.angle_gamma   90.00
#
_symmetry.space_group_name_H-M   'P 1'
#
loop_
_entity.id
_entity.type
_entity.pdbx_description
1 polymer ?
#
loop_
_entity_poly.entity_id
_entity_poly.type
_entity_poly.pdbx_seq_one_letter_code
_entity_poly.pdbx_strand_id
1 'polypeptide(L)' 'MLDNLCKQITSSFGRDTYFMGLAFRFKKGIVMTDIYVNSQQKAEYTLEFVSFIEHEPPVYVIVKSKEELYRVIQELAM' A
#
# COMPACT_ATOMS: atom_id res chain seq x y z
N MET A 1 17.09 -0.18 -10.22
CA MET A 1 17.60 0.44 -8.96
C MET A 1 16.69 0.08 -7.78
N LEU A 2 15.37 0.16 -7.93
CA LEU A 2 14.39 -0.37 -6.96
C LEU A 2 14.52 -1.89 -6.74
N ASP A 3 14.59 -2.70 -7.80
CA ASP A 3 14.64 -4.18 -7.66
C ASP A 3 15.77 -4.71 -6.77
N ASN A 4 16.92 -4.04 -6.76
CA ASN A 4 18.06 -4.45 -5.95
C ASN A 4 17.87 -4.07 -4.47
N LEU A 5 17.27 -2.92 -4.21
CA LEU A 5 16.86 -2.50 -2.87
C LEU A 5 15.75 -3.42 -2.33
N CYS A 6 14.77 -3.79 -3.17
CA CYS A 6 13.74 -4.78 -2.83
C CYS A 6 14.38 -6.10 -2.41
N LYS A 7 15.29 -6.64 -3.24
CA LYS A 7 16.01 -7.89 -2.94
C LYS A 7 16.83 -7.79 -1.65
N GLN A 8 17.49 -6.67 -1.38
CA GLN A 8 18.26 -6.47 -0.15
C GLN A 8 17.36 -6.40 1.10
N ILE A 9 16.23 -5.71 1.03
CA ILE A 9 15.26 -5.63 2.13
C ILE A 9 14.62 -7.01 2.37
N THR A 10 14.15 -7.69 1.32
CA THR A 10 13.58 -9.04 1.44
C THR A 10 14.62 -10.06 1.93
N SER A 11 15.88 -9.97 1.52
CA SER A 11 16.91 -10.90 2.02
C SER A 11 17.32 -10.63 3.47
N SER A 12 17.31 -9.37 3.91
CA SER A 12 17.71 -8.97 5.25
C SER A 12 16.57 -9.09 6.28
N PHE A 13 15.33 -8.89 5.85
CA PHE A 13 14.16 -8.78 6.72
C PHE A 13 12.95 -9.61 6.28
N GLY A 14 13.00 -10.32 5.14
CA GLY A 14 11.83 -10.89 4.46
C GLY A 14 11.09 -12.04 5.16
N ARG A 15 11.51 -12.47 6.36
CA ARG A 15 10.63 -13.25 7.26
C ARG A 15 9.67 -12.37 8.05
N ASP A 16 10.06 -11.12 8.31
CA ASP A 16 9.37 -10.15 9.15
C ASP A 16 8.88 -8.91 8.35
N THR A 17 9.17 -8.82 7.05
CA THR A 17 8.78 -7.69 6.19
C THR A 17 8.21 -8.16 4.85
N TYR A 18 7.06 -7.61 4.46
CA TYR A 18 6.54 -7.67 3.10
C TYR A 18 6.98 -6.42 2.33
N PHE A 19 7.40 -6.60 1.07
CA PHE A 19 7.69 -5.46 0.21
C PHE A 19 6.38 -4.75 -0.15
N MET A 20 6.14 -3.59 0.46
CA MET A 20 5.02 -2.72 0.09
C MET A 20 5.17 -2.26 -1.36
N GLY A 21 4.21 -2.61 -2.21
CA GLY A 21 4.21 -2.29 -3.65
C GLY A 21 4.51 -0.82 -3.97
N LEU A 22 3.80 0.12 -3.36
CA LEU A 22 4.03 1.57 -3.48
C LEU A 22 3.61 2.30 -2.19
N ALA A 23 4.25 3.44 -1.89
CA ALA A 23 3.81 4.35 -0.84
C ALA A 23 3.72 5.78 -1.36
N PHE A 24 2.61 6.44 -1.07
CA PHE A 24 2.34 7.83 -1.45
C PHE A 24 2.26 8.69 -0.20
N ARG A 25 3.10 9.72 -0.13
CA ARG A 25 3.04 10.71 0.95
C ARG A 25 2.16 11.89 0.52
N PHE A 26 1.13 12.16 1.30
CA PHE A 26 0.26 13.33 1.18
C PHE A 26 0.58 14.33 2.29
N LYS A 27 0.01 15.55 2.21
CA LYS A 27 0.13 16.53 3.29
C LYS A 27 -0.50 16.03 4.59
N LYS A 28 -1.60 15.28 4.49
CA LYS A 28 -2.42 14.81 5.62
C LYS A 28 -2.01 13.43 6.15
N GLY A 29 -1.17 12.66 5.44
CA GLY A 29 -0.84 11.29 5.82
C GLY A 29 -0.03 10.53 4.78
N ILE A 30 0.12 9.22 4.96
CA ILE A 30 0.76 8.29 4.01
C ILE A 30 -0.23 7.20 3.63
N VAL A 31 -0.33 6.91 2.33
CA VAL A 31 -1.00 5.71 1.81
C VAL A 31 0.06 4.69 1.44
N MET A 32 -0.14 3.47 1.90
CA MET A 32 0.67 2.31 1.60
C MET A 32 -0.19 1.36 0.78
N THR A 33 0.26 1.02 -0.42
CA THR A 33 -0.47 0.14 -1.34
C THR A 33 0.32 -1.13 -1.56
N ASP A 34 -0.34 -2.28 -1.47
CA ASP A 34 0.24 -3.57 -1.76
C ASP A 34 -0.68 -4.42 -2.66
N ILE A 35 -0.11 -5.42 -3.31
CA ILE A 35 -0.86 -6.37 -4.15
C ILE A 35 -1.25 -7.56 -3.28
N TYR A 36 -2.55 -7.76 -3.13
CA TYR A 36 -3.11 -8.92 -2.45
C TYR A 36 -3.60 -9.93 -3.49
N VAL A 37 -3.10 -11.16 -3.45
CA VAL A 37 -3.62 -12.25 -4.29
C VAL A 37 -4.64 -13.02 -3.47
N ASN A 38 -5.91 -12.94 -3.87
CA ASN A 38 -6.98 -13.62 -3.15
C ASN A 38 -6.96 -15.15 -3.36
N SER A 39 -7.85 -15.87 -2.67
CA SER A 39 -7.96 -17.34 -2.76
C SER A 39 -8.28 -17.87 -4.17
N GLN A 40 -8.77 -17.01 -5.07
CA GLN A 40 -9.04 -17.32 -6.48
C GLN A 40 -7.87 -16.96 -7.41
N GLN A 41 -6.70 -16.66 -6.85
CA GLN A 41 -5.51 -16.19 -7.59
C GLN A 41 -5.73 -14.89 -8.37
N LYS A 42 -6.71 -14.07 -7.98
CA LYS A 42 -6.92 -12.75 -8.59
C LYS A 42 -6.14 -11.70 -7.80
N ALA A 43 -5.42 -10.86 -8.54
CA ALA A 43 -4.72 -9.72 -7.97
C ALA A 43 -5.73 -8.61 -7.62
N GLU A 44 -5.77 -8.27 -6.34
CA GLU A 44 -6.46 -7.14 -5.74
C GLU A 44 -5.40 -6.21 -5.13
N TYR A 45 -5.82 -5.07 -4.59
CA TYR A 45 -4.91 -4.13 -3.94
C TYR A 45 -5.38 -3.81 -2.53
N THR A 46 -4.47 -3.87 -1.58
CA THR A 46 -4.69 -3.40 -0.22
C THR A 46 -4.14 -2.00 -0.08
N LEU A 47 -4.93 -1.11 0.50
CA LEU A 47 -4.50 0.24 0.89
C LEU A 47 -4.57 0.35 2.40
N GLU A 48 -3.50 0.88 2.98
CA GLU A 48 -3.47 1.32 4.37
C GLU A 48 -3.17 2.82 4.39
N PHE A 49 -4.05 3.60 5.02
CA PHE A 49 -3.85 5.03 5.21
C PHE A 49 -3.55 5.36 6.67
N VAL A 50 -2.43 6.06 6.89
CA VAL A 50 -2.01 6.57 8.20
C VAL A 50 -2.08 8.09 8.16
N SER A 51 -2.98 8.66 8.97
CA SER A 51 -3.14 10.11 9.12
C SER A 51 -2.01 10.70 9.96
N PHE A 52 -1.57 11.91 9.62
CA PHE A 52 -0.64 12.71 10.45
C PHE A 52 -1.38 13.66 11.39
N ILE A 53 -2.65 13.93 11.11
CA ILE A 53 -3.43 14.97 11.78
C ILE A 53 -4.36 14.34 12.80
N GLU A 54 -4.94 13.19 12.46
CA GLU A 54 -5.87 12.48 13.30
C GLU A 54 -5.15 11.33 14.01
N HIS A 55 -5.43 11.16 15.30
CA HIS A 55 -4.93 10.02 16.08
C HIS A 55 -5.78 8.75 15.91
N GLU A 56 -6.51 8.66 14.80
CA GLU A 56 -7.33 7.49 14.49
C GLU A 56 -6.46 6.30 14.05
N PRO A 57 -6.93 5.06 14.30
CA PRO A 57 -6.28 3.88 13.77
C PRO A 57 -6.15 3.93 12.24
N PRO A 58 -5.12 3.29 11.65
CA PRO A 58 -4.98 3.23 10.21
C PRO A 58 -6.22 2.66 9.53
N VAL A 59 -6.62 3.27 8.41
CA VAL A 59 -7.76 2.80 7.61
C VAL A 59 -7.26 1.78 6.60
N TYR A 60 -7.88 0.61 6.57
CA TYR A 60 -7.55 -0.46 5.65
C TYR A 60 -8.68 -0.71 4.64
N VAL A 61 -8.36 -0.69 3.36
CA VAL A 61 -9.32 -0.92 2.26
C VAL A 61 -8.74 -1.91 1.27
N ILE A 62 -9.58 -2.84 0.80
CA ILE A 62 -9.25 -3.74 -0.31
C ILE A 62 -10.04 -3.28 -1.54
N VAL A 63 -9.33 -2.97 -2.63
CA VAL A 63 -9.93 -2.61 -3.92
C VAL A 63 -9.63 -3.68 -4.96
N LYS A 64 -10.59 -3.93 -5.85
CA LYS A 64 -10.57 -5.08 -6.76
C LYS A 64 -10.01 -4.76 -8.13
N SER A 65 -9.87 -3.47 -8.45
CA SER A 65 -9.43 -3.01 -9.77
C SER A 65 -8.44 -1.85 -9.66
N LYS A 66 -7.69 -1.62 -10.75
CA LYS A 66 -6.77 -0.48 -10.84
C LYS A 66 -7.54 0.84 -10.89
N GLU A 67 -8.74 0.83 -11.46
CA GLU A 67 -9.63 1.98 -11.56
C GLU A 67 -10.13 2.40 -10.17
N GLU A 68 -10.50 1.44 -9.33
CA GLU A 68 -10.86 1.70 -7.93
C GLU A 68 -9.66 2.23 -7.13
N LEU A 69 -8.49 1.60 -7.27
CA LEU A 69 -7.24 2.06 -6.65
C LEU A 69 -6.95 3.53 -7.01
N TYR A 70 -7.04 3.86 -8.30
CA TYR A 70 -6.80 5.21 -8.79
C TYR A 70 -7.78 6.23 -8.18
N ARG A 71 -9.07 5.90 -8.10
CA ARG A 71 -10.09 6.77 -7.50
C ARG A 71 -9.80 7.06 -6.03
N VAL A 72 -9.47 6.04 -5.23
CA VAL A 72 -9.15 6.21 -3.80
C VAL A 72 -7.92 7.10 -3.62
N ILE A 73 -6.86 6.86 -4.39
CA ILE A 73 -5.65 7.70 -4.33
C ILE A 73 -5.97 9.15 -4.71
N GLN A 74 -6.83 9.36 -5.72
CA GLN A 74 -7.25 10.69 -6.14
C GLN A 74 -8.06 11.42 -5.05
N GLU A 75 -8.99 10.73 -4.38
CA GLU A 75 -9.76 11.30 -3.27
C GLU A 75 -8.86 11.71 -2.09
N LEU A 76 -7.85 10.90 -1.77
CA LEU A 76 -6.88 11.21 -0.71
C LEU A 76 -5.92 12.36 -1.08
N ALA A 77 -5.77 12.64 -2.37
CA ALA A 77 -4.96 13.75 -2.86
C ALA A 77 -5.66 15.12 -2.75
N MET A 78 -6.97 15.15 -2.52
CA MET A 78 -7.80 16.37 -2.43
C MET A 78 -7.84 16.96 -1.00
#